data_AF-A0A232M014-F1
#
_entry.id   AF-A0A232M014-F1
#
_cell.length_a   1.000
_cell.length_b   1.000
_cell.length_c   1.000
_cell.angle_alpha   90.00
_cell.angle_beta   90.00
_cell.angle_gamma   90.00
#
_symmetry.space_group_name_H-M   'P 1'
#
loop_
_entity.id
_entity.type
_entity.pdbx_description
1 polymer ?
#
loop_
_entity_poly.entity_id
_entity_poly.type
_entity_poly.pdbx_seq_one_letter_code
_entity_poly.pdbx_strand_id
1 'polypeptide(L)' 'MAAAQDEDASLEERLKSALWLSIGKIVDEETIKMGVNATPQFIGALTEMVWAQIGMYRNRQKRSYEVLCG' A
#
# COMPACT_ATOMS: atom_id res chain seq x y z
N MET A 1 -8.59 8.48 -26.14
CA MET A 1 -8.46 8.86 -24.71
C MET A 1 -8.76 7.72 -23.73
N ALA A 2 -8.82 6.43 -24.14
CA ALA A 2 -9.27 5.33 -23.28
C ALA A 2 -8.16 4.37 -22.81
N ALA A 3 -6.90 4.54 -23.23
CA ALA A 3 -5.81 3.61 -22.90
C ALA A 3 -5.08 3.92 -21.58
N ALA A 4 -5.02 5.19 -21.15
CA ALA A 4 -4.22 5.58 -19.99
C ALA A 4 -4.81 5.12 -18.64
N GLN A 5 -6.14 5.03 -18.52
CA GLN A 5 -6.78 4.65 -17.25
C GLN A 5 -6.64 3.15 -16.92
N ASP A 6 -6.46 2.31 -17.93
CA ASP A 6 -6.29 0.86 -17.77
C ASP A 6 -4.87 0.52 -17.27
N GLU A 7 -3.87 1.26 -17.75
CA GLU A 7 -2.48 1.11 -17.28
C GLU A 7 -2.33 1.52 -15.81
N ASP A 8 -2.93 2.63 -15.38
CA ASP A 8 -2.90 3.06 -13.97
C ASP A 8 -3.56 2.02 -13.05
N ALA A 9 -4.73 1.48 -13.43
CA ALA A 9 -5.43 0.45 -12.66
C ALA A 9 -4.61 -0.86 -12.59
N SER A 10 -4.02 -1.28 -13.70
CA SER A 10 -3.13 -2.45 -13.77
C SER A 10 -1.88 -2.27 -12.90
N LEU A 11 -1.32 -1.06 -12.88
CA LEU A 11 -0.16 -0.72 -12.07
C LEU A 11 -0.52 -0.69 -10.57
N GLU A 12 -1.71 -0.19 -10.22
CA GLU A 12 -2.22 -0.23 -8.85
C GLU A 12 -2.40 -1.67 -8.34
N GLU A 13 -2.99 -2.58 -9.12
CA GLU A 13 -3.14 -3.99 -8.74
C GLU A 13 -1.79 -4.70 -8.57
N ARG A 14 -0.82 -4.41 -9.45
CA ARG A 14 0.54 -4.94 -9.35
C ARG A 14 1.27 -4.41 -8.13
N LEU A 15 1.14 -3.11 -7.84
CA LEU A 15 1.71 -2.51 -6.63
C LEU A 15 1.10 -3.09 -5.36
N LYS A 16 -0.23 -3.29 -5.35
CA LYS A 16 -0.93 -3.89 -4.22
C LYS A 16 -0.52 -5.35 -3.98
N SER A 17 -0.34 -6.11 -5.06
CA SER A 17 0.18 -7.49 -5.00
C SER A 17 1.63 -7.54 -4.49
N ALA A 18 2.50 -6.64 -4.98
CA ALA A 18 3.88 -6.53 -4.52
C ALA A 18 3.97 -6.09 -3.05
N LEU A 19 3.08 -5.20 -2.63
CA LEU A 19 2.96 -4.73 -1.25
C LEU A 19 2.55 -5.88 -0.33
N TRP A 20 1.51 -6.64 -0.70
CA TRP A 20 1.08 -7.84 0.03
C TRP A 20 2.25 -8.81 0.21
N LEU A 21 3.00 -9.08 -0.85
CA LEU A 21 4.14 -10.02 -0.81
C LEU A 21 5.26 -9.51 0.11
N SER A 22 5.54 -8.21 0.10
CA SER A 22 6.54 -7.60 0.98
C SER A 22 6.11 -7.60 2.45
N ILE A 23 4.85 -7.24 2.72
CA ILE A 23 4.28 -7.26 4.08
C ILE A 23 4.24 -8.69 4.61
N GLY A 24 3.83 -9.66 3.79
CA GLY A 24 3.85 -11.08 4.14
C GLY A 24 5.23 -11.52 4.62
N LYS A 25 6.29 -11.19 3.87
CA LYS A 25 7.69 -11.50 4.26
C LYS A 25 8.09 -10.85 5.59
N ILE A 26 7.80 -9.56 5.77
CA ILE A 26 8.13 -8.83 7.00
C ILE A 26 7.40 -9.46 8.19
N VAL A 27 6.11 -9.78 8.03
CA VAL A 27 5.30 -10.40 9.07
C VAL A 27 5.79 -11.81 9.36
N ASP A 28 6.12 -12.63 8.35
CA ASP A 28 6.75 -13.95 8.54
C ASP A 28 8.04 -13.85 9.35
N GLU A 29 8.94 -12.92 9.02
CA GLU A 29 10.19 -12.70 9.76
C GLU A 29 9.94 -12.31 11.23
N GLU A 30 8.99 -11.43 11.50
CA GLU A 30 8.67 -10.99 12.86
C GLU A 30 7.90 -12.05 13.67
N THR A 31 7.03 -12.81 13.03
CA THR A 31 6.25 -13.89 13.65
C THR A 31 7.13 -15.06 14.06
N ILE A 32 8.16 -15.40 13.26
CA ILE A 32 9.21 -16.34 13.64
C ILE A 32 9.96 -15.87 14.90
N LYS A 33 10.30 -14.58 14.99
CA LYS A 33 11.00 -14.02 16.17
C LYS A 33 10.14 -14.03 17.44
N MET A 34 8.84 -13.76 17.30
CA MET A 34 7.89 -13.77 18.43
C MET A 34 7.33 -15.16 18.75
N GLY A 35 7.56 -16.18 17.91
CA GLY A 35 7.01 -17.53 18.09
C GLY A 35 5.48 -17.59 17.94
N VAL A 36 4.90 -16.67 17.19
CA VAL A 36 3.44 -16.59 16.93
C VAL A 36 3.16 -16.82 15.46
N ASN A 37 1.93 -17.13 15.07
CA ASN A 37 1.54 -17.25 13.66
C ASN A 37 0.67 -16.06 13.27
N ALA A 38 1.03 -15.35 12.20
CA ALA A 38 0.14 -14.32 11.64
C ALA A 38 -0.95 -14.95 10.78
N THR A 39 -2.15 -14.40 10.87
CA THR A 39 -3.27 -14.81 10.02
C THR A 39 -3.22 -14.04 8.69
N PRO A 40 -3.69 -14.63 7.59
CA PRO A 40 -3.78 -13.92 6.31
C PRO A 40 -4.70 -12.69 6.38
N GLN A 41 -5.67 -12.68 7.31
CA GLN A 41 -6.51 -11.52 7.59
C GLN A 41 -5.71 -10.34 8.17
N PHE A 42 -4.73 -10.62 9.04
CA PHE A 42 -3.86 -9.59 9.59
C PHE A 42 -2.95 -8.98 8.51
N ILE A 43 -2.36 -9.83 7.65
CA ILE A 43 -1.54 -9.39 6.51
C ILE A 43 -2.38 -8.52 5.55
N GLY A 44 -3.63 -8.92 5.29
CA GLY A 44 -4.55 -8.13 4.47
C GLY A 44 -4.92 -6.78 5.08
N ALA A 45 -5.23 -6.75 6.38
CA ALA A 45 -5.52 -5.51 7.09
C ALA A 45 -4.32 -4.53 7.07
N LEU A 46 -3.09 -5.05 7.24
CA LEU A 46 -1.87 -4.25 7.12
C LEU A 46 -1.64 -3.72 5.70
N THR A 47 -1.90 -4.56 4.69
CA THR A 47 -1.78 -4.16 3.28
C THR A 47 -2.73 -3.01 2.95
N GLU A 48 -3.99 -3.09 3.38
CA GLU A 48 -4.97 -1.99 3.21
C GLU A 48 -4.57 -0.73 4.00
N MET A 49 -4.04 -0.87 5.22
CA MET A 49 -3.57 0.26 6.03
C MET A 49 -2.43 1.01 5.33
N VAL A 50 -1.41 0.29 4.85
CA VAL A 50 -0.26 0.90 4.16
C VAL A 50 -0.68 1.48 2.81
N TRP A 51 -1.56 0.79 2.08
CA TRP A 51 -2.13 1.31 0.83
C TRP A 51 -2.85 2.65 1.05
N ALA A 52 -3.69 2.73 2.08
CA ALA A 52 -4.35 3.97 2.48
C ALA A 52 -3.32 5.05 2.89
N GLN A 53 -2.24 4.69 3.61
CA GLN A 53 -1.19 5.65 3.96
C GLN A 53 -0.48 6.24 2.74
N ILE A 54 -0.20 5.43 1.71
CA ILE A 54 0.40 5.90 0.45
C ILE A 54 -0.55 6.88 -0.26
N GLY A 55 -1.85 6.53 -0.32
CA GLY A 55 -2.89 7.42 -0.85
C GLY A 55 -3.06 8.72 -0.05
N MET A 56 -2.97 8.65 1.28
CA MET A 56 -3.03 9.82 2.17
C MET A 56 -1.79 10.71 2.06
N TYR A 57 -0.60 10.12 1.95
CA TYR A 57 0.65 10.87 1.72
C TYR A 57 0.56 11.66 0.41
N ARG A 58 0.05 11.03 -0.66
CA ARG A 58 -0.21 11.70 -1.95
C ARG A 58 -1.19 12.87 -1.81
N ASN A 59 -2.25 12.72 -1.02
CA ASN A 59 -3.22 13.80 -0.76
C ASN A 59 -2.65 14.95 0.09
N ARG A 60 -1.78 14.66 1.05
CA ARG A 60 -1.07 15.69 1.84
C ARG A 60 -0.10 16.50 0.99
N GLN A 61 0.66 15.84 0.11
CA GLN A 61 1.54 16.50 -0.86
C GLN A 61 0.74 17.46 -1.76
N LYS A 62 -0.37 17.01 -2.37
CA LYS A 62 -1.24 17.84 -3.22
C LYS A 62 -1.71 19.12 -2.51
N ARG A 63 -2.15 18.99 -1.25
CA ARG A 63 -2.58 20.14 -0.42
C ARG A 63 -1.44 21.10 -0.11
N SER A 64 -0.20 20.61 -0.03
CA SER A 64 0.97 21.47 0.19
C SER A 64 1.35 22.30 -1.04
N TYR A 65 1.14 21.81 -2.27
CA TYR A 65 1.38 22.60 -3.50
C TYR A 65 0.26 23.61 -3.77
N GLU A 66 -0.99 23.26 -3.48
CA GLU A 66 -2.13 24.18 -3.64
C GLU A 66 -2.03 25.41 -2.72
N VAL A 67 -1.49 25.24 -1.51
CA VAL A 67 -1.31 26.32 -0.53
C VAL A 67 -0.06 27.16 -0.81
N LEU A 68 0.91 26.66 -1.58
CA LEU A 68 2.14 27.38 -1.93
C LEU A 68 2.01 28.22 -3.21
N CYS A 69 1.02 27.92 -4.07
CA CYS A 69 0.77 28.61 -5.34
C CYS A 69 -0.45 29.54 -5.33
N GLY A 70 -1.06 29.80 -4.15
CA GLY A 70 -2.16 30.76 -3.96
C GLY A 70 -1.74 31.90 -3.05
#